data_AF-A0A1B6LB23-F1
#
_entry.id   AF-A0A1B6LB23-F1
#
_cell.length_a   1.000
_cell.length_b   1.000
_cell.length_c   1.000
_cell.angle_alpha   90.00
_cell.angle_beta   90.00
_cell.angle_gamma   90.00
#
_symmetry.space_group_name_H-M   'P 1'
#
loop_
_entity.id
_entity.type
_entity.pdbx_description
1 polymer ?
#
loop_
_entity_poly.entity_id
_entity_poly.type
_entity_poly.pdbx_seq_one_letter_code
_entity_poly.pdbx_strand_id
1 'polypeptide(L)'
;RGNPRLLIDFGSGTLELNVKTKKGLNDGEWHRLDVVWNKQDVTLTVDFCKTAEANETEDGTATFYDDSSCRVGGTTPNFNEILNLNTPLQLGGRHVHQLDPTLFQWKAVPYGTSFDGCIRNVF
;
A
#
# COMPACT_ATOMS: atom_id res chain seq x y z
N ARG A 1 14.79 -0.39 -1.18
CA ARG A 1 14.26 0.80 -1.92
C ARG A 1 13.43 0.25 -3.07
N GLY A 2 12.32 0.89 -3.43
CA GLY A 2 11.40 0.37 -4.46
C GLY A 2 10.30 -0.57 -3.98
N ASN A 3 10.10 -0.72 -2.67
CA ASN A 3 8.96 -1.47 -2.13
C ASN A 3 7.83 -0.49 -1.82
N PRO A 4 6.59 -0.73 -2.28
CA PRO A 4 5.48 0.18 -2.02
C PRO A 4 5.03 0.05 -0.56
N ARG A 5 4.70 1.20 0.02
CA ARG A 5 4.22 1.36 1.39
C ARG A 5 2.94 2.18 1.38
N LEU A 6 1.89 1.68 2.01
CA LEU A 6 0.62 2.37 2.18
C LEU A 6 0.39 2.66 3.66
N LEU A 7 0.00 3.90 3.95
CA LEU A 7 -0.49 4.34 5.25
C LEU A 7 -1.94 4.76 5.09
N ILE A 8 -2.83 4.25 5.94
CA ILE A 8 -4.25 4.59 5.92
C ILE A 8 -4.77 4.68 7.35
N ASP A 9 -5.60 5.69 7.61
CA ASP A 9 -6.12 5.99 8.94
C ASP A 9 -7.56 6.50 8.81
N PHE A 10 -8.48 5.86 9.54
CA PHE A 10 -9.88 6.28 9.63
C PHE A 10 -10.17 7.07 10.90
N GLY A 11 -9.16 7.45 11.69
CA GLY A 11 -9.28 8.22 12.93
C GLY A 11 -9.14 7.41 14.22
N SER A 12 -8.84 6.11 14.12
CA SER A 12 -8.55 5.20 15.24
C SER A 12 -7.08 4.77 15.29
N GLY A 13 -6.26 5.30 14.37
CA GLY A 13 -4.84 5.02 14.26
C GLY A 13 -4.47 4.42 12.91
N THR A 14 -3.19 4.56 12.58
CA THR A 14 -2.68 4.28 11.23
C THR A 14 -2.39 2.80 11.01
N LEU A 15 -2.98 2.21 9.96
CA LEU A 15 -2.55 0.95 9.38
C LEU A 15 -1.40 1.21 8.42
N GLU A 16 -0.32 0.44 8.59
CA GLU A 16 0.84 0.44 7.70
C GLU A 16 0.95 -0.89 6.96
N LEU A 17 0.93 -0.83 5.64
CA LEU A 17 1.10 -1.96 4.75
C LEU A 17 2.38 -1.80 3.93
N ASN A 18 3.21 -2.85 3.88
CA ASN A 18 4.45 -2.87 3.10
C ASN A 18 4.48 -4.15 2.25
N VAL A 19 4.53 -4.02 0.92
CA VAL A 19 4.72 -5.19 0.03
C VAL A 19 6.21 -5.41 -0.18
N LYS A 20 6.69 -6.60 0.14
CA LYS A 20 8.09 -6.99 -0.13
C LYS A 20 8.16 -7.62 -1.52
N THR A 21 8.33 -6.77 -2.53
CA THR A 21 8.41 -7.24 -3.92
C THR A 21 9.71 -7.99 -4.18
N LYS A 22 9.65 -9.01 -5.04
CA LYS A 22 10.84 -9.79 -5.47
C LYS A 22 11.87 -8.90 -6.17
N LYS A 23 11.37 -7.98 -6.99
CA LYS A 23 12.13 -6.93 -7.66
C LYS A 23 11.57 -5.57 -7.22
N GLY A 24 12.44 -4.61 -6.93
CA GLY A 24 12.00 -3.26 -6.57
C GLY A 24 11.33 -2.57 -7.76
N LEU A 25 10.28 -1.78 -7.47
CA LEU A 25 9.51 -1.03 -8.48
C LEU A 25 10.24 0.19 -9.06
N ASN A 26 11.52 0.34 -8.73
CA ASN A 26 12.39 1.43 -9.19
C ASN A 26 13.32 0.97 -10.32
N ASP A 27 12.83 0.10 -11.20
CA ASP A 27 13.59 -0.56 -12.26
C ASP A 27 13.45 0.10 -13.65
N GLY A 28 12.67 1.19 -13.73
CA GLY A 28 12.44 1.94 -14.96
C GLY A 28 11.17 1.52 -15.72
N GLU A 29 10.48 0.48 -15.27
CA GLU A 29 9.25 -0.01 -15.90
C GLU A 29 7.98 0.57 -15.24
N TRP A 30 6.86 0.45 -15.94
CA TRP A 30 5.56 0.83 -15.40
C TRP A 30 5.02 -0.22 -14.45
N HIS A 31 4.76 0.18 -13.21
CA HIS A 31 4.07 -0.64 -12.22
C HIS A 31 2.68 -0.10 -11.92
N ARG A 32 1.74 -1.01 -11.64
CA ARG A 32 0.39 -0.71 -11.20
C ARG A 32 0.25 -1.01 -9.71
N LEU A 33 -0.34 -0.08 -8.98
CA LEU A 33 -0.74 -0.27 -7.59
C LEU A 33 -2.26 -0.17 -7.49
N ASP A 34 -2.88 -1.22 -6.95
CA ASP A 34 -4.31 -1.22 -6.64
C ASP A 34 -4.47 -1.17 -5.12
N VAL A 35 -5.18 -0.15 -4.62
CA VAL A 35 -5.56 -0.02 -3.22
C VAL A 35 -7.06 -0.24 -3.14
N VAL A 36 -7.48 -1.32 -2.48
CA VAL A 36 -8.89 -1.65 -2.28
C VAL A 36 -9.15 -1.73 -0.79
N TRP A 37 -10.20 -1.07 -0.32
CA TRP A 37 -10.66 -1.22 1.04
C TRP A 37 -12.16 -1.49 1.11
N ASN A 38 -12.56 -2.25 2.12
CA ASN A 38 -13.94 -2.44 2.50
C ASN A 38 -14.04 -2.29 4.01
N LYS A 39 -14.71 -1.22 4.47
CA LYS A 39 -14.72 -0.82 5.89
C LYS A 39 -13.27 -0.73 6.39
N GLN A 40 -12.86 -1.64 7.26
CA GLN A 40 -11.56 -1.64 7.92
C GLN A 40 -10.51 -2.49 7.19
N ASP A 41 -10.94 -3.38 6.29
CA ASP A 41 -10.04 -4.28 5.58
C ASP A 41 -9.46 -3.60 4.36
N VAL A 42 -8.14 -3.47 4.34
CA VAL A 42 -7.39 -2.77 3.29
C VAL A 42 -6.43 -3.74 2.64
N THR A 43 -6.39 -3.72 1.31
CA THR A 43 -5.47 -4.51 0.49
C THR A 43 -4.70 -3.59 -0.44
N LEU A 44 -3.38 -3.80 -0.51
CA LEU A 44 -2.51 -3.23 -1.52
C LEU A 44 -1.99 -4.35 -2.42
N THR A 45 -2.17 -4.21 -3.74
CA THR A 45 -1.72 -5.17 -4.75
C THR A 45 -0.84 -4.49 -5.78
N VAL A 46 0.24 -5.17 -6.19
CA VAL A 46 1.20 -4.74 -7.20
C VAL A 46 1.03 -5.59 -8.46
N ASP A 47 0.92 -4.95 -9.63
CA ASP A 47 0.93 -5.58 -10.96
C ASP A 47 -0.04 -6.76 -11.13
N PHE A 48 -1.21 -6.70 -10.50
CA PHE A 48 -2.19 -7.81 -10.46
C PHE A 48 -1.63 -9.14 -9.95
N CYS A 49 -0.56 -9.10 -9.18
CA CYS A 49 0.13 -10.29 -8.71
C CYS A 49 0.65 -11.23 -9.81
N LYS A 50 1.03 -10.69 -10.98
CA LYS A 50 1.59 -11.51 -12.07
C LYS A 50 2.86 -12.28 -11.71
N THR A 51 3.56 -11.87 -10.64
CA THR A 51 4.83 -12.47 -10.17
C THR A 51 4.64 -13.51 -9.07
N ALA A 52 3.40 -13.79 -8.65
CA ALA A 52 3.16 -14.87 -7.71
C ALA A 52 3.50 -16.22 -8.34
N GLU A 53 4.14 -17.05 -7.54
CA GLU A 53 4.52 -18.40 -7.92
C GLU A 53 3.44 -19.35 -7.43
N ALA A 54 3.00 -20.23 -8.32
CA ALA A 54 2.24 -21.40 -7.95
C ALA A 54 3.27 -22.51 -7.69
N ASN A 55 3.33 -22.97 -6.44
CA ASN A 55 4.16 -24.11 -6.07
C ASN A 55 3.28 -25.35 -6.05
N GLU A 56 3.72 -26.41 -6.72
CA GLU A 56 3.09 -27.72 -6.68
C GLU A 56 3.83 -28.58 -5.65
N THR A 57 3.08 -29.28 -4.79
CA THR A 57 3.65 -30.34 -3.96
C THR A 57 4.19 -31.46 -4.85
N GLU A 58 5.31 -32.08 -4.50
CA GLU A 58 5.91 -33.21 -5.27
C GLU A 58 4.92 -34.37 -5.51
N ASP A 59 3.94 -34.55 -4.63
CA ASP A 59 2.89 -35.58 -4.74
C ASP A 59 1.71 -35.18 -5.65
N GLY A 60 1.73 -33.97 -6.24
CA GLY A 60 0.69 -33.46 -7.14
C GLY A 60 -0.68 -33.19 -6.49
N THR A 61 -0.76 -33.23 -5.15
CA THR A 61 -2.02 -33.14 -4.40
C THR A 61 -2.46 -31.72 -4.06
N ALA A 62 -1.54 -30.75 -4.04
CA ALA A 62 -1.84 -29.35 -3.77
C ALA A 62 -0.97 -28.37 -4.57
N THR A 63 -1.63 -27.40 -5.21
CA THR A 63 -1.03 -26.15 -5.69
C THR A 63 -1.22 -25.08 -4.62
N PHE A 64 -0.15 -24.48 -4.10
CA PHE A 64 -0.24 -23.30 -3.24
C PHE A 64 0.19 -22.05 -3.99
N TYR A 65 -0.60 -20.98 -3.88
CA TYR A 65 -0.34 -19.69 -4.53
C TYR A 65 0.19 -18.71 -3.48
N ASP A 66 1.46 -18.33 -3.60
CA ASP A 66 2.08 -17.34 -2.70
C ASP A 66 2.04 -15.94 -3.34
N ASP A 67 1.11 -15.11 -2.86
CA ASP A 67 0.94 -13.72 -3.26
C ASP A 67 1.63 -12.70 -2.35
N SER A 68 2.38 -13.16 -1.33
CA SER A 68 3.02 -12.29 -0.33
C SER A 68 4.03 -11.29 -0.94
N SER A 69 4.55 -11.61 -2.12
CA SER A 69 5.49 -10.74 -2.86
C SER A 69 4.83 -9.62 -3.65
N CYS A 70 3.52 -9.67 -3.85
CA CYS A 70 2.79 -8.70 -4.69
C CYS A 70 1.62 -8.06 -3.93
N ARG A 71 1.15 -8.68 -2.85
CA ARG A 71 -0.09 -8.32 -2.19
C ARG A 71 0.11 -8.36 -0.69
N VAL A 72 -0.49 -7.40 -0.02
CA VAL A 72 -0.55 -7.37 1.44
C VAL A 72 -1.93 -6.85 1.86
N GLY A 73 -2.47 -7.45 2.90
CA GLY A 73 -3.73 -7.01 3.52
C GLY A 73 -3.52 -6.68 5.00
N GLY A 74 -4.42 -5.88 5.54
CA GLY A 74 -4.49 -5.63 6.97
C GLY A 74 -5.78 -4.91 7.34
N THR A 75 -6.04 -4.85 8.64
CA THR A 75 -7.26 -4.25 9.17
C THR A 75 -6.89 -3.02 10.00
N THR A 76 -7.53 -1.88 9.74
CA THR A 76 -7.36 -0.68 10.56
C THR A 76 -7.85 -0.90 11.98
N PRO A 77 -7.33 -0.18 13.00
CA PRO A 77 -7.81 -0.30 14.37
C PRO A 77 -9.33 -0.12 14.50
N ASN A 78 -9.93 -0.88 15.42
CA ASN A 78 -11.37 -0.80 15.73
C ASN A 78 -11.82 0.62 16.08
N PHE A 79 -13.09 0.93 15.80
CA PHE A 79 -13.86 2.15 16.14
C PHE A 79 -14.25 3.05 14.97
N ASN A 80 -13.52 3.04 13.85
CA ASN A 80 -13.93 3.79 12.65
C ASN A 80 -13.72 2.98 11.37
N GLU A 81 -14.62 3.16 10.42
CA GLU A 81 -14.64 2.49 9.11
C GLU A 81 -14.87 3.45 7.94
N ILE A 82 -14.94 4.76 8.22
CA ILE A 82 -15.23 5.79 7.21
C ILE A 82 -14.02 6.72 7.06
N LEU A 83 -13.56 6.86 5.82
CA LEU A 83 -12.53 7.82 5.44
C LEU A 83 -13.17 9.20 5.18
N ASN A 84 -13.12 10.09 6.17
CA ASN A 84 -13.65 11.45 6.05
C ASN A 84 -12.52 12.43 5.72
N LEU A 85 -12.50 12.95 4.49
CA LEU A 85 -11.46 13.88 4.01
C LEU A 85 -12.07 15.18 3.50
N ASN A 86 -11.58 16.31 4.02
CA ASN A 86 -11.91 17.66 3.56
C ASN A 86 -10.67 18.38 2.98
N THR A 87 -9.71 17.62 2.46
CA THR A 87 -8.39 18.12 2.02
C THR A 87 -8.12 17.72 0.57
N PRO A 88 -7.30 18.48 -0.17
CA PRO A 88 -7.01 18.15 -1.57
C PRO A 88 -6.19 16.87 -1.70
N LEU A 89 -6.46 16.10 -2.76
CA LEU A 89 -5.58 15.03 -3.20
C LEU A 89 -4.28 15.61 -3.74
N GLN A 90 -3.15 15.10 -3.24
CA GLN A 90 -1.81 15.51 -3.67
C GLN A 90 -1.10 14.31 -4.30
N LEU A 91 -0.51 14.51 -5.49
CA LEU A 91 0.19 13.48 -6.24
C LEU A 91 1.63 13.93 -6.49
N GLY A 92 2.58 13.00 -6.39
CA GLY A 92 3.99 13.25 -6.67
C GLY A 92 4.76 14.02 -5.57
N GLY A 93 4.10 14.41 -4.49
CA GLY A 93 4.74 15.12 -3.39
C GLY A 93 3.70 15.73 -2.44
N ARG A 94 4.19 16.44 -1.43
CA ARG A 94 3.33 17.14 -0.46
C ARG A 94 3.72 18.61 -0.39
N HIS A 95 2.74 19.50 -0.48
CA HIS A 95 2.92 20.91 -0.21
C HIS A 95 3.31 21.08 1.27
N VAL A 96 4.50 21.63 1.49
CA VAL A 96 5.30 21.49 2.72
C VAL A 96 4.64 22.20 3.91
N HIS A 97 3.80 21.46 4.65
CA HIS A 97 3.65 21.65 6.08
C HIS A 97 3.96 20.32 6.75
N GLN A 98 4.97 20.31 7.62
CA GLN A 98 5.25 19.14 8.44
C GLN A 98 4.08 19.00 9.42
N LEU A 99 3.25 17.99 9.18
CA LEU A 99 2.13 17.67 10.06
C LEU A 99 2.71 17.14 11.37
N ASP A 100 2.30 17.73 12.49
CA ASP A 100 2.58 17.17 13.81
C ASP A 100 1.78 15.85 13.96
N PRO A 101 2.45 14.68 14.00
CA PRO A 101 1.78 13.39 14.08
C PRO A 101 0.94 13.23 15.35
N THR A 102 1.30 13.96 16.42
CA THR A 102 0.64 13.84 17.73
C THR A 102 -0.79 14.38 17.72
N LEU A 103 -1.08 15.34 16.84
CA LEU A 103 -2.41 15.94 16.69
C LEU A 103 -3.45 14.94 16.13
N PHE A 104 -3.00 13.89 15.46
CA PHE A 104 -3.85 12.93 14.75
C PHE A 104 -3.69 11.49 15.24
N GLN A 105 -2.96 11.28 16.34
CA GLN A 105 -2.63 9.94 16.87
C GLN A 105 -1.96 9.02 15.82
N TRP A 106 -1.25 9.63 14.87
CA TRP A 106 -0.61 8.88 13.79
C TRP A 106 0.58 8.10 14.35
N LYS A 107 0.52 6.78 14.20
CA LYS A 107 1.62 5.86 14.58
C LYS A 107 2.71 5.82 13.52
N ALA A 108 2.36 6.15 12.29
CA ALA A 108 3.25 6.18 11.15
C ALA A 108 2.91 7.38 10.27
N VAL A 109 3.94 8.05 9.74
CA VAL A 109 3.75 9.19 8.82
C VAL A 109 4.48 8.97 7.50
N PRO A 110 4.01 9.61 6.42
CA PRO A 110 4.77 9.66 5.17
C PRO A 110 6.11 10.36 5.42
N TYR A 111 7.19 9.69 5.03
CA TYR A 111 8.55 10.20 5.07
C TYR A 111 9.17 10.16 3.67
N GLY A 112 10.27 10.88 3.49
CA GLY A 112 11.00 10.94 2.22
C GLY A 112 10.82 12.28 1.50
N THR A 113 11.39 12.34 0.30
CA THR A 113 11.30 13.48 -0.61
C THR A 113 10.06 13.35 -1.51
N SER A 114 9.79 14.40 -2.28
CA SER A 114 8.85 14.32 -3.39
C SER A 114 9.22 13.18 -4.35
N PHE A 115 8.21 12.66 -5.04
CA PHE A 115 8.36 11.60 -6.04
C PHE A 115 9.13 12.12 -7.25
N ASP A 116 10.06 11.31 -7.75
CA ASP A 116 10.82 11.56 -8.97
C ASP A 116 10.53 10.42 -9.95
N GLY A 117 9.70 10.69 -10.95
CA GLY A 117 9.20 9.70 -11.90
C GLY A 117 7.88 10.12 -12.54
N CYS A 118 7.25 9.17 -13.23
CA CYS A 118 5.99 9.41 -13.94
C CYS A 118 4.83 8.72 -13.22
N ILE A 119 3.69 9.41 -13.10
CA ILE A 119 2.42 8.87 -12.59
C ILE A 119 1.39 8.98 -13.71
N ARG A 120 0.59 7.93 -13.93
CA ARG A 120 -0.52 7.93 -14.90
C ARG A 120 -1.71 7.13 -14.38
N ASN A 121 -2.88 7.37 -14.95
CA ASN A 121 -4.11 6.59 -14.71
C ASN A 121 -4.47 6.48 -13.22
N VAL A 122 -4.59 7.63 -12.54
CA VAL A 122 -5.06 7.70 -11.15
C VAL A 122 -6.59 7.76 -11.16
N PHE A 123 -7.24 6.74 -10.60
CA PHE A 123 -8.69 6.60 -10.48
C PHE A 123 -9.06 5.83 -9.20
#